data_AF-A0A959IV55-F1
#
_entry.id   AF-A0A959IV55-F1
#
_cell.length_a   1.000
_cell.length_b   1.000
_cell.length_c   1.000
_cell.angle_alpha   90.00
_cell.angle_beta   90.00
_cell.angle_gamma   90.00
#
_symmetry.space_group_name_H-M   'P 1'
#
loop_
_entity.id
_entity.type
_entity.pdbx_description
1 polymer ?
#
loop_
_entity_poly.entity_id
_entity_poly.type
_entity_poly.pdbx_seq_one_letter_code
_entity_poly.pdbx_strand_id
1 'polypeptide(L)'
;MKTKPSKSIAEYKFEDNKQGIKALIAIHFILFALFLLPDPTTGYGNAHTQFCLVTGTAVLVLNQVYDWRSNYWNTLILSTYLLSVAIELLLFGFPERLYTGGSAEVVSKGIFLELIILFLPYIYVGIRICFALPLLMIIGGYAQLKHSES
;
A
#
# COMPACT_ATOMS: atom_id res chain seq x y z
N MET A 1 -33.33 12.46 13.36
CA MET A 1 -33.63 12.10 11.96
C MET A 1 -32.32 12.17 11.17
N LYS A 2 -31.77 11.04 10.70
CA LYS A 2 -30.55 11.05 9.86
C LYS A 2 -30.98 11.25 8.41
N THR A 3 -30.62 12.39 7.81
CA THR A 3 -30.90 12.66 6.39
C THR A 3 -30.05 11.74 5.51
N LYS A 4 -30.67 10.99 4.60
CA LYS A 4 -29.94 10.21 3.60
C LYS A 4 -29.11 11.18 2.73
N PRO A 5 -27.81 10.91 2.46
CA PRO A 5 -27.06 11.71 1.50
C PRO A 5 -27.71 11.58 0.12
N SER A 6 -27.69 12.67 -0.67
CA SER A 6 -28.14 12.59 -2.06
C SER A 6 -27.24 11.63 -2.86
N LYS A 7 -27.82 10.93 -3.84
CA LYS A 7 -27.10 9.94 -4.67
C LYS A 7 -25.80 10.49 -5.27
N SER A 8 -25.85 11.73 -5.78
CA SER A 8 -24.69 12.41 -6.36
C SER A 8 -23.53 12.59 -5.36
N ILE A 9 -23.83 12.89 -4.09
CA ILE A 9 -22.81 13.03 -3.05
C ILE A 9 -22.17 11.67 -2.72
N ALA A 10 -22.97 10.60 -2.69
CA ALA A 10 -22.46 9.25 -2.43
C ALA A 10 -21.55 8.75 -3.56
N GLU A 11 -21.94 8.97 -4.82
CA GLU A 11 -21.12 8.64 -5.99
C GLU A 11 -19.80 9.41 -5.99
N TYR A 12 -19.83 10.73 -5.72
CA TYR A 12 -18.62 11.55 -5.64
C TYR A 12 -17.64 11.03 -4.58
N LYS A 13 -18.13 10.73 -3.37
CA LYS A 13 -17.31 10.17 -2.30
C LYS A 13 -16.71 8.81 -2.66
N PHE A 14 -17.46 7.98 -3.37
CA PHE A 14 -16.97 6.68 -3.81
C PHE A 14 -15.82 6.81 -4.82
N GLU A 15 -15.96 7.71 -5.80
CA GLU A 15 -14.89 7.96 -6.77
C GLU A 15 -13.65 8.59 -6.12
N ASP A 16 -13.82 9.45 -5.11
CA ASP A 16 -12.70 10.00 -4.32
C ASP A 16 -11.95 8.89 -3.57
N ASN A 17 -12.68 7.97 -2.91
CA ASN A 17 -12.07 6.81 -2.24
C ASN A 17 -11.27 5.93 -3.21
N LYS A 18 -11.72 5.77 -4.47
CA LYS A 18 -10.97 5.03 -5.51
C LYS A 18 -9.65 5.70 -5.88
N GLN A 19 -9.55 7.04 -5.78
CA GLN A 19 -8.27 7.71 -6.00
C GLN A 19 -7.22 7.32 -4.96
N GLY A 20 -7.66 6.99 -3.74
CA GLY A 20 -6.79 6.43 -2.70
C GLY A 20 -6.05 5.16 -3.14
N ILE A 21 -6.65 4.30 -3.96
CA ILE A 21 -5.98 3.12 -4.51
C ILE A 21 -4.82 3.53 -5.43
N LYS A 22 -5.02 4.55 -6.27
CA LYS A 22 -3.99 5.03 -7.20
C LYS A 22 -2.77 5.56 -6.47
N ALA A 23 -2.98 6.32 -5.40
CA ALA A 23 -1.90 6.80 -4.54
C ALA A 23 -1.12 5.63 -3.92
N LEU A 24 -1.83 4.60 -3.47
CA LEU A 24 -1.21 3.42 -2.90
C LEU A 24 -0.41 2.57 -3.90
N ILE A 25 -0.86 2.48 -5.15
CA ILE A 25 -0.10 1.86 -6.25
C ILE A 25 1.23 2.61 -6.41
N ALA A 26 1.18 3.94 -6.51
CA ALA A 26 2.38 4.76 -6.65
C ALA A 26 3.34 4.58 -5.48
N ILE A 27 2.83 4.54 -4.25
CA ILE A 27 3.64 4.34 -3.04
C ILE A 27 4.35 2.97 -3.05
N HIS A 28 3.70 1.89 -3.50
CA HIS A 28 4.35 0.58 -3.60
C HIS A 28 5.51 0.58 -4.61
N PHE A 29 5.36 1.27 -5.74
CA PHE A 29 6.45 1.44 -6.70
C PHE A 29 7.57 2.34 -6.17
N ILE A 30 7.24 3.39 -5.40
CA ILE A 30 8.23 4.21 -4.71
C ILE A 30 9.02 3.37 -3.70
N LEU A 31 8.34 2.58 -2.87
CA LEU A 31 9.00 1.68 -1.91
C LEU A 31 9.89 0.67 -2.61
N PHE A 32 9.40 0.03 -3.68
CA PHE A 32 10.20 -0.85 -4.53
C PHE A 32 11.48 -0.15 -5.02
N ALA A 33 11.36 1.07 -5.56
CA ALA A 33 12.51 1.85 -6.02
C ALA A 33 13.47 2.18 -4.87
N LEU A 34 12.95 2.58 -3.70
CA LEU A 34 13.75 2.89 -2.51
C LEU A 34 14.53 1.67 -2.01
N PHE A 35 13.94 0.47 -2.06
CA PHE A 35 14.63 -0.76 -1.69
C PHE A 35 15.72 -1.18 -2.69
N LEU A 36 15.61 -0.76 -3.96
CA LEU A 36 16.65 -1.00 -4.97
C LEU A 36 17.82 0.00 -4.91
N LEU A 37 17.64 1.18 -4.30
CA LEU A 37 18.67 2.23 -4.27
C LEU A 37 20.02 1.80 -3.65
N PRO A 38 20.08 1.05 -2.53
CA PRO A 38 21.35 0.68 -1.91
C PRO A 38 22.20 -0.23 -2.80
N ASP A 39 21.56 -1.22 -3.43
CA ASP A 39 22.20 -2.15 -4.36
C ASP A 39 21.15 -2.76 -5.30
N PRO A 40 21.05 -2.30 -6.56
CA PRO A 40 20.09 -2.82 -7.52
C PRO A 40 20.29 -4.29 -7.86
N THR A 41 21.52 -4.82 -7.74
CA THR A 41 21.84 -6.19 -8.16
C THR A 41 21.33 -7.21 -7.15
N THR A 42 21.44 -6.91 -5.85
CA THR A 42 20.92 -7.76 -4.77
C THR A 42 19.49 -7.42 -4.38
N GLY A 43 19.04 -6.18 -4.65
CA GLY A 43 17.70 -5.71 -4.30
C GLY A 43 16.57 -6.52 -4.93
N TYR A 44 16.74 -7.05 -6.15
CA TYR A 44 15.75 -7.96 -6.73
C TYR A 44 15.61 -9.30 -6.00
N GLY A 45 16.64 -9.73 -5.26
CA GLY A 45 16.61 -10.94 -4.44
C GLY A 45 15.95 -10.73 -3.07
N ASN A 46 15.72 -9.47 -2.68
CA ASN A 46 15.09 -9.15 -1.40
C ASN A 46 13.58 -9.41 -1.47
N ALA A 47 13.06 -10.25 -0.56
CA ALA A 47 11.65 -10.64 -0.52
C ALA A 47 10.71 -9.42 -0.40
N HIS A 48 11.00 -8.44 0.46
CA HIS A 48 10.16 -7.25 0.64
C HIS A 48 10.10 -6.39 -0.64
N THR A 49 11.20 -6.30 -1.37
CA THR A 49 11.26 -5.63 -2.67
C THR A 49 10.33 -6.31 -3.67
N GLN A 50 10.38 -7.64 -3.74
CA GLN A 50 9.48 -8.43 -4.59
C GLN A 50 8.02 -8.26 -4.16
N PHE A 51 7.71 -8.27 -2.85
CA PHE A 51 6.35 -8.02 -2.34
C PHE A 51 5.82 -6.65 -2.73
N CYS A 52 6.66 -5.60 -2.68
CA CYS A 52 6.29 -4.27 -3.15
C CYS A 52 5.88 -4.30 -4.63
N LEU A 53 6.72 -4.90 -5.47
CA LEU A 53 6.50 -4.98 -6.91
C LEU A 53 5.25 -5.79 -7.25
N VAL A 54 5.11 -6.98 -6.66
CA VAL A 54 3.97 -7.87 -6.89
C VAL A 54 2.68 -7.22 -6.42
N THR A 55 2.66 -6.64 -5.22
CA THR A 55 1.46 -5.97 -4.70
C THR A 55 1.10 -4.76 -5.55
N GLY A 56 2.06 -3.87 -5.85
CA GLY A 56 1.82 -2.68 -6.66
C GLY A 56 1.27 -3.03 -8.04
N THR A 57 1.85 -4.07 -8.68
CA THR A 57 1.40 -4.57 -9.99
C THR A 57 0.02 -5.22 -9.91
N ALA A 58 -0.23 -6.09 -8.92
CA ALA A 58 -1.52 -6.74 -8.75
C ALA A 58 -2.65 -5.72 -8.52
N VAL A 59 -2.40 -4.70 -7.68
CA VAL A 59 -3.36 -3.63 -7.41
C VAL A 59 -3.56 -2.74 -8.63
N LEU A 60 -2.50 -2.46 -9.41
CA LEU A 60 -2.61 -1.73 -10.67
C LEU A 60 -3.51 -2.46 -11.67
N VAL A 61 -3.31 -3.76 -11.85
CA VAL A 61 -4.15 -4.59 -12.73
C VAL A 61 -5.59 -4.59 -12.22
N LEU A 62 -5.82 -4.85 -10.93
CA LEU A 62 -7.15 -4.79 -10.33
C LEU A 62 -7.81 -3.42 -10.57
N ASN A 63 -7.11 -2.33 -10.31
CA ASN A 63 -7.64 -0.99 -10.52
C ASN A 63 -8.06 -0.69 -11.98
N GLN A 64 -7.47 -1.36 -12.97
CA GLN A 64 -7.82 -1.19 -14.38
C GLN A 64 -9.00 -2.06 -14.81
N VAL A 65 -9.08 -3.30 -14.33
CA VAL A 65 -10.02 -4.31 -14.87
C VAL A 65 -11.22 -4.58 -13.97
N TYR A 66 -11.12 -4.31 -12.67
CA TYR A 66 -12.11 -4.70 -11.68
C TYR A 66 -13.12 -3.58 -11.38
N ASP A 67 -14.39 -3.94 -11.35
CA ASP A 67 -15.47 -3.05 -10.91
C ASP A 67 -15.58 -3.04 -9.37
N TRP A 68 -15.16 -1.93 -8.78
CA TRP A 68 -15.19 -1.70 -7.33
C TRP A 68 -16.59 -1.64 -6.72
N ARG A 69 -17.67 -1.73 -7.52
CA ARG A 69 -19.07 -1.76 -7.07
C ARG A 69 -19.53 -3.14 -6.56
N SER A 70 -18.61 -4.00 -6.13
CA SER A 70 -18.96 -5.29 -5.51
C SER A 70 -18.40 -5.43 -4.10
N ASN A 71 -19.28 -5.44 -3.10
CA ASN A 71 -18.87 -5.58 -1.69
C ASN A 71 -18.14 -6.91 -1.42
N TYR A 72 -18.62 -7.99 -2.03
CA TYR A 72 -18.07 -9.34 -1.85
C TYR A 72 -16.61 -9.39 -2.30
N TRP A 73 -16.36 -8.95 -3.54
CA TRP A 73 -15.02 -8.94 -4.12
C TRP A 73 -14.10 -7.93 -3.42
N ASN A 74 -14.59 -6.75 -3.03
CA ASN A 74 -13.81 -5.79 -2.24
C ASN A 74 -13.36 -6.39 -0.90
N THR A 75 -14.26 -7.10 -0.21
CA THR A 75 -13.95 -7.77 1.06
C THR A 75 -12.92 -8.88 0.85
N LEU A 76 -13.05 -9.65 -0.23
CA LEU A 76 -12.07 -10.69 -0.58
C LEU A 76 -10.70 -10.08 -0.87
N ILE A 77 -10.61 -9.02 -1.68
CA ILE A 77 -9.35 -8.31 -1.97
C ILE A 77 -8.70 -7.80 -0.68
N LEU A 78 -9.47 -7.17 0.22
CA LEU A 78 -8.97 -6.71 1.51
C LEU A 78 -8.46 -7.88 2.37
N SER A 79 -9.20 -8.98 2.42
CA SER A 79 -8.84 -10.14 3.25
C SER A 79 -7.58 -10.81 2.73
N THR A 80 -7.48 -11.01 1.41
CA THR A 80 -6.28 -11.51 0.74
C THR A 80 -5.09 -10.58 0.95
N TYR A 81 -5.30 -9.26 0.86
CA TYR A 81 -4.27 -8.28 1.13
C TYR A 81 -3.73 -8.39 2.56
N LEU A 82 -4.60 -8.34 3.57
CA LEU A 82 -4.22 -8.44 4.98
C LEU A 82 -3.51 -9.78 5.28
N LEU A 83 -4.00 -10.87 4.70
CA LEU A 83 -3.37 -12.17 4.80
C LEU A 83 -1.97 -12.16 4.17
N SER A 84 -1.79 -11.52 3.01
CA SER A 84 -0.48 -11.39 2.37
C SER A 84 0.53 -10.61 3.23
N VAL A 85 0.08 -9.54 3.89
CA VAL A 85 0.91 -8.75 4.82
C VAL A 85 1.27 -9.59 6.05
N ALA A 86 0.31 -10.34 6.61
CA ALA A 86 0.56 -11.22 7.73
C ALA A 86 1.56 -12.33 7.38
N ILE A 87 1.40 -12.98 6.21
CA ILE A 87 2.32 -14.00 5.70
C ILE A 87 3.71 -13.41 5.51
N GLU A 88 3.81 -12.23 4.91
CA GLU A 88 5.08 -11.55 4.71
C GLU A 88 5.81 -11.32 6.04
N LEU A 89 5.13 -10.74 7.03
CA LEU A 89 5.72 -10.43 8.33
C LEU A 89 6.08 -11.70 9.13
N LEU A 90 5.31 -12.78 8.98
CA LEU A 90 5.58 -14.05 9.67
C LEU A 90 6.74 -14.82 9.05
N LEU A 91 6.89 -14.80 7.71
CA LEU A 91 7.91 -15.56 7.01
C LEU A 91 9.24 -14.80 6.89
N PHE A 92 9.20 -13.50 6.64
CA PHE A 92 10.38 -12.68 6.36
C PHE A 92 10.69 -11.67 7.47
N GLY A 93 9.77 -11.44 8.40
CA GLY A 93 9.96 -10.49 9.49
C GLY A 93 9.88 -9.03 9.02
N PHE A 94 10.56 -8.16 9.76
CA PHE A 94 10.75 -6.77 9.37
C PHE A 94 11.91 -6.67 8.36
N PRO A 95 11.84 -5.75 7.39
CA PRO A 95 12.96 -5.51 6.48
C PRO A 95 14.23 -5.22 7.28
N GLU A 96 15.28 -5.98 6.98
CA GLU A 96 16.60 -5.72 7.56
C GLU A 96 17.09 -4.33 7.16
N ARG A 97 17.98 -3.76 7.98
CA ARG A 97 18.59 -2.46 7.69
C ARG A 97 19.30 -2.55 6.34
N LEU A 98 18.97 -1.65 5.43
CA LEU A 98 19.54 -1.59 4.08
C LEU A 98 21.04 -1.27 4.03
N TYR A 99 21.67 -1.03 5.19
CA TYR A 99 23.10 -0.84 5.33
C TYR A 99 23.71 -2.05 6.04
N THR A 100 24.32 -2.95 5.27
CA THR A 100 25.34 -3.88 5.76
C THR A 100 26.70 -3.23 5.57
N GLY A 101 27.45 -3.11 6.67
CA GLY A 101 28.62 -2.24 6.81
C GLY A 101 29.65 -2.32 5.70
N GLY A 102 30.06 -1.14 5.22
CA GLY A 102 31.16 -0.97 4.28
C GLY A 102 31.63 0.48 4.12
N SER A 103 31.47 1.34 5.14
CA SER A 103 32.20 2.61 5.34
C SER A 103 31.47 3.48 6.37
N ALA A 104 31.64 3.16 7.65
CA ALA A 104 31.33 4.10 8.73
C ALA A 104 32.25 5.35 8.72
N GLU A 105 33.08 5.53 7.69
CA GLU A 105 34.14 6.55 7.62
C GLU A 105 33.90 7.66 6.58
N VAL A 106 32.80 7.63 5.80
CA VAL A 106 32.45 8.76 4.91
C VAL A 106 31.19 9.48 5.41
N VAL A 107 31.15 9.74 6.72
CA VAL A 107 30.15 10.59 7.36
C VAL A 107 30.43 12.04 6.98
N SER A 108 29.80 12.55 5.91
CA SER A 108 29.76 14.01 5.71
C SER A 108 28.62 14.55 4.84
N LYS A 109 27.81 13.74 4.14
CA LYS A 109 26.88 14.31 3.14
C LYS A 109 25.39 14.03 3.28
N GLY A 110 24.90 13.47 4.40
CA GLY A 110 23.45 13.60 4.67
C GLY A 110 22.90 12.82 5.85
N ILE A 111 23.04 13.36 7.07
CA ILE A 111 22.38 12.86 8.28
C ILE A 111 20.86 12.64 8.04
N PHE A 112 20.22 13.51 7.27
CA PHE A 112 18.79 13.37 6.96
C PHE A 112 18.46 12.14 6.10
N LEU A 113 19.30 11.85 5.09
CA LEU A 113 19.11 10.68 4.24
C LEU A 113 19.36 9.38 5.03
N GLU A 114 20.37 9.37 5.89
CA GLU A 114 20.65 8.25 6.79
C GLU A 114 19.48 7.98 7.74
N LEU A 115 18.87 9.02 8.32
CA LEU A 115 17.68 8.89 9.15
C LEU A 115 16.50 8.31 8.34
N ILE A 116 16.26 8.76 7.12
CA ILE A 116 15.21 8.20 6.26
C ILE A 116 15.44 6.71 6.02
N ILE A 117 16.67 6.31 5.66
CA ILE A 117 17.02 4.91 5.40
C ILE A 117 16.88 4.06 6.67
N LEU A 118 17.25 4.61 7.83
CA LEU A 118 17.12 3.95 9.12
C LEU A 118 15.64 3.70 9.48
N PHE A 119 14.75 4.64 9.19
CA PHE A 119 13.32 4.50 9.45
C PHE A 119 12.55 3.77 8.35
N LEU A 120 13.17 3.53 7.19
CA LEU A 120 12.50 2.93 6.03
C LEU A 120 11.80 1.60 6.34
N PRO A 121 12.35 0.66 7.13
CA PRO A 121 11.65 -0.57 7.49
C PRO A 121 10.33 -0.33 8.24
N TYR A 122 10.29 0.67 9.13
CA TYR A 122 9.08 1.01 9.88
C TYR A 122 8.07 1.75 9.00
N ILE A 123 8.55 2.66 8.15
CA ILE A 123 7.74 3.35 7.14
C ILE A 123 7.11 2.32 6.20
N TYR A 124 7.89 1.33 5.78
CA TYR A 124 7.42 0.22 4.95
C TYR A 124 6.24 -0.52 5.60
N VAL A 125 6.41 -1.04 6.82
CA VAL A 125 5.35 -1.78 7.51
C VAL A 125 4.13 -0.89 7.76
N GLY A 126 4.36 0.38 8.14
CA GLY A 126 3.30 1.37 8.31
C GLY A 126 2.48 1.56 7.04
N ILE A 127 3.14 1.75 5.90
CA ILE A 127 2.49 1.87 4.59
C ILE A 127 1.72 0.60 4.23
N ARG A 128 2.30 -0.58 4.47
CA ARG A 128 1.64 -1.87 4.19
C ARG A 128 0.37 -2.02 5.02
N ILE A 129 0.37 -1.66 6.30
CA ILE A 129 -0.85 -1.69 7.11
C ILE A 129 -1.85 -0.62 6.63
N CYS A 130 -1.38 0.59 6.35
CA CYS A 130 -2.21 1.71 5.91
C CYS A 130 -2.91 1.46 4.56
N PHE A 131 -2.40 0.59 3.70
CA PHE A 131 -3.06 0.19 2.45
C PHE A 131 -4.45 -0.42 2.68
N ALA A 132 -4.70 -1.02 3.85
CA ALA A 132 -6.02 -1.51 4.21
C ALA A 132 -7.06 -0.38 4.31
N LEU A 133 -6.64 0.86 4.63
CA LEU A 133 -7.56 1.97 4.86
C LEU A 133 -8.34 2.36 3.60
N PRO A 134 -7.74 2.62 2.42
CA PRO A 134 -8.51 2.92 1.23
C PRO A 134 -9.43 1.77 0.78
N LEU A 135 -9.03 0.51 0.99
CA LEU A 135 -9.91 -0.64 0.72
C LEU A 135 -11.14 -0.66 1.67
N LEU A 136 -10.93 -0.38 2.97
CA LEU A 136 -12.02 -0.22 3.93
C LEU A 136 -12.94 0.95 3.56
N MET A 137 -12.38 2.07 3.08
CA MET A 137 -13.15 3.23 2.64
C MET A 137 -14.00 2.92 1.40
N ILE A 138 -13.52 2.07 0.48
CA ILE A 138 -14.28 1.61 -0.68
C ILE A 138 -15.44 0.71 -0.26
N ILE A 139 -15.19 -0.24 0.65
CA ILE A 139 -16.24 -1.11 1.21
C ILE A 139 -17.34 -0.27 1.88
N GLY A 140 -16.94 0.66 2.75
CA GLY A 140 -17.86 1.57 3.44
C GLY A 140 -18.59 2.51 2.48
N GLY A 141 -17.88 3.07 1.48
CA GLY A 141 -18.45 3.93 0.46
C GLY A 141 -19.47 3.22 -0.42
N TYR A 142 -19.20 1.97 -0.81
CA TYR A 142 -20.15 1.16 -1.57
C TYR A 142 -21.42 0.85 -0.78
N ALA A 143 -21.29 0.54 0.52
CA ALA A 143 -22.46 0.31 1.37
C ALA A 143 -23.35 1.58 1.48
N GLN A 144 -22.74 2.76 1.56
CA GLN A 144 -23.46 4.04 1.55
C GLN A 144 -24.17 4.29 0.22
N LEU A 145 -23.49 4.00 -0.90
CA LEU A 145 -24.06 4.13 -2.24
C LEU A 145 -25.30 3.24 -2.40
N LYS A 146 -25.19 1.96 -2.05
CA LYS A 146 -26.31 1.00 -2.13
C LYS A 146 -27.52 1.43 -1.29
N HIS A 147 -27.28 1.96 -0.08
CA HIS A 147 -28.36 2.46 0.78
C HIS A 147 -29.00 3.77 0.25
N SER A 148 -28.32 4.53 -0.61
CA SER A 148 -28.90 5.71 -1.26
C SER A 148 -29.81 5.35 -2.44
N GLU A 149 -29.70 4.13 -2.97
CA GLU A 149 -30.53 3.62 -4.08
C GLU A 149 -31.83 2.95 -3.60
N SER A 150 -31.88 2.50 -2.35
CA SER A 150 -33.06 1.95 -1.67
C SER A 150 -33.88 3.01 -0.95
#